data_AF-A0A553ZXQ9-F1
#
_entry.id   AF-A0A553ZXQ9-F1
#
_cell.length_a   1.000
_cell.length_b   1.000
_cell.length_c   1.000
_cell.angle_alpha   90.00
_cell.angle_beta   90.00
_cell.angle_gamma   90.00
#
_symmetry.space_group_name_H-M   'P 1'
#
loop_
_entity.id
_entity.type
_entity.pdbx_description
1 polymer ?
#
loop_
_entity_poly.entity_id
_entity_poly.type
_entity_poly.pdbx_seq_one_letter_code
_entity_poly.pdbx_strand_id
1 'polypeptide(L)'
;MNKEDKLKALGEEMKKGIELIRDKKDQEGLEKLQPFAELMRSGNARQMRVFVNIGLAQLRLQDIEGFLQTYEEVQGIPIKSEKDQTLRNEMDEWFKLLMERLEKEQ
;
A
#
# COMPACT_ATOMS: atom_id res chain seq x y z
N MET A 1 -26.38 12.36 -7.81
CA MET A 1 -24.92 12.27 -7.96
C MET A 1 -24.59 11.67 -9.31
N ASN A 2 -23.90 12.41 -10.16
CA ASN A 2 -23.48 11.90 -11.46
C ASN A 2 -22.26 10.95 -11.30
N LYS A 3 -21.82 10.31 -12.40
CA LYS A 3 -20.71 9.34 -12.37
C LYS A 3 -19.37 10.01 -11.97
N GLU A 4 -19.18 11.26 -12.35
CA GLU A 4 -17.95 12.02 -12.06
C GLU A 4 -17.85 12.38 -10.57
N ASP A 5 -18.96 12.76 -9.93
CA ASP A 5 -19.03 13.06 -8.50
C ASP A 5 -18.71 11.83 -7.66
N LYS A 6 -19.20 10.65 -8.09
CA LYS A 6 -18.89 9.36 -7.44
C LYS A 6 -17.39 9.04 -7.50
N LEU A 7 -16.76 9.28 -8.65
CA LEU A 7 -15.33 9.04 -8.83
C LEU A 7 -14.46 10.02 -8.04
N LYS A 8 -14.89 11.29 -7.94
CA LYS A 8 -14.21 12.28 -7.09
C LYS A 8 -14.30 11.90 -5.61
N ALA A 9 -15.49 11.56 -5.12
CA ALA A 9 -15.68 11.11 -3.75
C ALA A 9 -14.82 9.87 -3.43
N LEU A 10 -14.77 8.92 -4.36
CA LEU A 10 -13.91 7.73 -4.26
C LEU A 10 -12.42 8.14 -4.14
N GLY A 11 -11.95 9.05 -5.00
CA GLY A 11 -10.58 9.55 -4.95
C GLY A 11 -10.25 10.30 -3.66
N GLU A 12 -11.21 11.01 -3.08
CA GLU A 12 -11.06 11.71 -1.79
C GLU A 12 -10.95 10.73 -0.61
N GLU A 13 -11.81 9.71 -0.57
CA GLU A 13 -11.74 8.67 0.46
C GLU A 13 -10.42 7.90 0.42
N MET A 14 -9.90 7.61 -0.77
CA MET A 14 -8.57 7.01 -0.92
C MET A 14 -7.46 7.92 -0.38
N LYS A 15 -7.54 9.24 -0.63
CA LYS A 15 -6.56 10.20 -0.09
C LYS A 15 -6.62 10.25 1.44
N LYS A 16 -7.83 10.23 2.02
CA LYS A 16 -8.01 10.19 3.48
C LYS A 16 -7.36 8.93 4.08
N GLY A 17 -7.52 7.77 3.43
CA GLY A 17 -6.84 6.54 3.88
C GLY A 17 -5.32 6.69 3.93
N ILE A 18 -4.72 7.32 2.91
CA ILE A 18 -3.28 7.61 2.88
C ILE A 18 -2.88 8.61 3.98
N GLU A 19 -3.68 9.66 4.21
CA GLU A 19 -3.45 10.65 5.26
C GLU A 19 -3.49 10.01 6.66
N LEU A 20 -4.44 9.11 6.92
CA LEU A 20 -4.52 8.36 8.18
C LEU A 20 -3.23 7.55 8.45
N ILE A 21 -2.67 6.88 7.43
CA ILE A 21 -1.41 6.12 7.57
C ILE A 21 -0.23 7.06 7.83
N ARG A 22 -0.20 8.24 7.18
CA ARG A 22 0.82 9.26 7.44
C ARG A 22 0.75 9.77 8.88
N ASP A 23 -0.45 9.89 9.42
CA ASP A 23 -0.74 10.29 10.80
C ASP A 23 -0.59 9.14 11.81
N LYS A 24 -0.05 7.98 11.39
CA LYS A 24 0.14 6.75 12.20
C LYS A 24 -1.16 6.15 12.74
N LYS A 25 -2.29 6.46 12.11
CA LYS A 25 -3.57 5.78 12.33
C LYS A 25 -3.68 4.59 11.38
N ASP A 26 -2.71 3.68 11.49
CA ASP A 26 -2.47 2.64 10.49
C ASP A 26 -3.68 1.73 10.29
N GLN A 27 -4.34 1.29 11.37
CA GLN A 27 -5.55 0.46 11.32
C GLN A 27 -6.71 1.16 10.61
N GLU A 28 -7.02 2.39 11.01
CA GLU A 28 -8.10 3.18 10.39
C GLU A 28 -7.83 3.42 8.91
N GLY A 29 -6.56 3.70 8.57
CA GLY A 29 -6.10 3.93 7.21
C GLY A 29 -6.21 2.68 6.34
N LEU A 30 -5.81 1.50 6.85
CA LEU A 30 -5.97 0.23 6.15
C LEU A 30 -7.43 -0.09 5.87
N GLU A 31 -8.31 0.05 6.86
CA GLU A 31 -9.75 -0.16 6.68
C GLU A 31 -10.32 0.74 5.58
N LYS A 32 -9.82 1.97 5.47
CA LYS A 32 -10.25 2.87 4.39
C LYS A 32 -9.64 2.47 3.05
N LEU A 33 -8.37 2.06 2.98
CA LEU A 33 -7.72 1.70 1.72
C LEU A 33 -8.09 0.30 1.18
N GLN A 34 -8.54 -0.61 2.03
CA GLN A 34 -8.76 -2.01 1.66
C GLN A 34 -9.80 -2.21 0.54
N PRO A 35 -10.98 -1.55 0.55
CA PRO A 35 -11.92 -1.63 -0.57
C PRO A 35 -11.31 -1.15 -1.89
N PHE A 36 -10.41 -0.15 -1.85
CA PHE A 36 -9.73 0.36 -3.05
C PHE A 36 -8.69 -0.62 -3.56
N ALA A 37 -7.93 -1.26 -2.66
CA ALA A 37 -6.97 -2.29 -3.03
C ALA A 37 -7.67 -3.46 -3.74
N GLU A 38 -8.80 -3.92 -3.23
CA GLU A 38 -9.63 -4.96 -3.85
C GLU A 38 -10.12 -4.55 -5.25
N LEU A 39 -10.67 -3.34 -5.38
CA LEU A 39 -11.09 -2.81 -6.67
C LEU A 39 -9.92 -2.74 -7.66
N MET A 40 -8.74 -2.28 -7.23
CA MET A 40 -7.55 -2.18 -8.08
C MET A 40 -7.03 -3.55 -8.52
N ARG A 41 -7.07 -4.55 -7.63
CA ARG A 41 -6.73 -5.96 -7.95
C ARG A 41 -7.68 -6.51 -9.01
N SER A 42 -8.99 -6.32 -8.84
CA SER A 42 -9.99 -6.79 -9.82
C SER A 42 -9.91 -6.08 -11.18
N GLY A 43 -9.53 -4.79 -11.18
CA GLY A 43 -9.53 -3.94 -12.37
C GLY A 43 -8.20 -3.89 -13.12
N ASN A 44 -7.19 -4.64 -12.67
CA ASN A 44 -5.79 -4.54 -13.14
C ASN A 44 -5.26 -3.09 -13.17
N ALA A 45 -5.74 -2.26 -12.24
CA ALA A 45 -5.43 -0.83 -12.15
C ALA A 45 -4.60 -0.54 -10.89
N ARG A 46 -3.66 -1.44 -10.57
CA ARG A 46 -2.82 -1.36 -9.38
C ARG A 46 -1.99 -0.07 -9.38
N GLN A 47 -2.11 0.72 -8.32
CA GLN A 47 -1.38 1.97 -8.15
C GLN A 47 -0.30 1.82 -7.08
N MET A 48 0.96 1.93 -7.48
CA MET A 48 2.12 1.67 -6.60
C MET A 48 2.06 2.44 -5.28
N ARG A 49 1.72 3.73 -5.33
CA ARG A 49 1.62 4.57 -4.12
C ARG A 49 0.61 4.05 -3.10
N VAL A 50 -0.53 3.49 -3.54
CA VAL A 50 -1.54 2.96 -2.63
C VAL A 50 -1.01 1.72 -1.92
N PHE A 51 -0.45 0.78 -2.68
CA PHE A 51 0.11 -0.45 -2.12
C PHE A 51 1.32 -0.20 -1.22
N VAL A 52 2.18 0.78 -1.52
CA VAL A 52 3.31 1.14 -0.63
C VAL A 52 2.81 1.68 0.72
N ASN A 53 1.74 2.50 0.73
CA ASN A 53 1.17 2.97 2.00
C ASN A 53 0.51 1.83 2.79
N ILE A 54 -0.18 0.91 2.11
CA ILE A 54 -0.72 -0.31 2.73
C ILE A 54 0.42 -1.13 3.36
N GLY A 55 1.51 -1.38 2.62
CA GLY A 55 2.65 -2.13 3.12
C GLY A 55 3.30 -1.48 4.34
N LEU A 56 3.45 -0.16 4.35
CA LEU A 56 3.94 0.59 5.49
C LEU A 56 3.07 0.40 6.74
N ALA A 57 1.74 0.49 6.58
CA ALA A 57 0.81 0.31 7.69
C ALA A 57 0.84 -1.13 8.22
N GLN A 58 0.90 -2.13 7.34
CA GLN A 58 1.00 -3.55 7.71
C GLN A 58 2.27 -3.83 8.51
N LEU A 59 3.42 -3.30 8.10
CA LEU A 59 4.67 -3.43 8.86
C LEU A 59 4.57 -2.86 10.27
N ARG A 60 3.98 -1.66 10.42
CA ARG A 60 3.82 -1.01 11.73
C ARG A 60 2.87 -1.79 12.65
N LEU A 61 1.85 -2.40 12.07
CA LEU A 61 0.90 -3.28 12.77
C LEU A 61 1.44 -4.69 12.99
N GLN A 62 2.65 -5.00 12.53
CA GLN A 62 3.26 -6.33 12.58
C GLN A 62 2.45 -7.40 11.81
N ASP A 63 1.67 -6.98 10.83
CA ASP A 63 1.01 -7.86 9.86
C ASP A 63 2.03 -8.29 8.80
N ILE A 64 2.84 -9.30 9.15
CA ILE A 64 3.95 -9.77 8.32
C ILE A 64 3.43 -10.45 7.05
N GLU A 65 2.44 -11.32 7.17
CA GLU A 65 1.85 -12.02 6.02
C GLU A 65 1.23 -11.04 5.04
N GLY A 66 0.46 -10.07 5.54
CA GLY A 66 -0.14 -9.03 4.71
C GLY A 66 0.92 -8.16 4.04
N PHE A 67 2.00 -7.80 4.74
CA PHE A 67 3.10 -7.06 4.14
C PHE A 67 3.78 -7.84 3.00
N LEU A 68 4.07 -9.13 3.20
CA LEU A 68 4.71 -9.97 2.18
C LEU A 68 3.85 -10.07 0.92
N GLN A 69 2.54 -10.25 1.07
CA GLN A 69 1.62 -10.22 -0.06
C GLN A 69 1.65 -8.87 -0.78
N THR A 70 1.58 -7.76 -0.03
CA THR A 70 1.64 -6.40 -0.60
C THR A 70 2.97 -6.14 -1.31
N TYR A 71 4.08 -6.65 -0.78
CA TYR A 71 5.40 -6.55 -1.40
C TYR A 71 5.41 -7.21 -2.78
N GLU A 72 4.95 -8.46 -2.89
CA GLU A 72 4.83 -9.15 -4.19
C GLU A 72 3.95 -8.38 -5.17
N GLU A 73 2.84 -7.81 -4.69
CA GLU A 73 1.97 -6.98 -5.51
C GLU A 73 2.70 -5.75 -6.06
N VAL A 74 3.50 -5.06 -5.25
CA VAL A 74 4.31 -3.90 -5.69
C VAL A 74 5.36 -4.29 -6.73
N GLN A 75 6.02 -5.44 -6.56
CA GLN A 75 7.00 -5.94 -7.54
C GLN A 75 6.35 -6.22 -8.90
N GLY A 76 5.09 -6.66 -8.89
CA GLY A 76 4.31 -6.91 -10.11
C GLY A 76 3.78 -5.68 -10.85
N ILE A 77 3.90 -4.46 -10.30
CA ILE A 77 3.41 -3.23 -10.95
C ILE A 77 4.47 -2.64 -11.89
N PRO A 78 4.20 -2.39 -13.18
CA PRO A 78 5.18 -1.78 -14.08
C PRO A 78 5.64 -0.39 -13.60
N ILE A 79 6.95 -0.16 -13.62
CA ILE A 79 7.56 1.13 -13.27
C ILE A 79 7.35 2.10 -14.44
N LYS A 80 6.68 3.21 -14.19
CA LYS A 80 6.35 4.22 -15.22
C LYS A 80 7.06 5.55 -15.00
N SER A 81 7.73 5.71 -13.86
CA SER A 81 8.40 6.94 -13.48
C SER A 81 9.52 6.68 -12.47
N GLU A 82 10.43 7.64 -12.31
CA GLU A 82 11.45 7.60 -11.25
C GLU A 82 10.81 7.52 -9.86
N LYS A 83 9.65 8.17 -9.67
CA LYS A 83 8.91 8.10 -8.39
C LYS A 83 8.44 6.69 -8.08
N ASP A 84 8.01 5.93 -9.09
CA ASP A 84 7.64 4.52 -8.90
C ASP A 84 8.88 3.69 -8.54
N GLN A 85 10.02 3.96 -9.19
CA GLN A 85 11.27 3.28 -8.84
C GLN A 85 11.68 3.57 -7.39
N THR A 86 11.58 4.82 -6.93
CA THR A 86 11.85 5.18 -5.53
C THR A 86 10.95 4.41 -4.57
N LEU A 87 9.64 4.38 -4.83
CA LEU A 87 8.68 3.66 -3.98
C LEU A 87 8.95 2.16 -3.94
N ARG A 88 9.37 1.57 -5.06
CA ARG A 88 9.77 0.16 -5.10
C ARG A 88 11.03 -0.08 -4.26
N ASN A 89 12.03 0.78 -4.37
CA ASN A 89 13.26 0.66 -3.59
C ASN A 89 12.97 0.75 -2.08
N GLU A 90 12.07 1.65 -1.66
CA GLU A 90 11.62 1.74 -0.27
C GLU A 90 11.01 0.41 0.21
N MET A 91 10.16 -0.22 -0.59
CA MET A 91 9.58 -1.54 -0.29
C MET A 91 10.65 -2.63 -0.20
N ASP A 92 11.65 -2.62 -1.10
CA ASP A 92 12.77 -3.57 -1.07
C ASP A 92 13.61 -3.42 0.20
N GLU A 93 13.85 -2.18 0.65
CA GLU A 93 14.56 -1.90 1.90
C GLU A 93 13.79 -2.44 3.11
N TRP A 94 12.47 -2.18 3.18
CA TRP A 94 11.66 -2.70 4.28
C TRP A 94 11.59 -4.21 4.29
N PHE A 95 11.48 -4.85 3.13
CA PHE A 95 11.51 -6.30 3.00
C PHE A 95 12.84 -6.88 3.52
N LYS A 96 13.98 -6.32 3.10
CA LYS A 96 15.31 -6.77 3.56
C LYS A 96 15.44 -6.66 5.08
N LEU A 97 15.05 -5.52 5.66
CA LEU A 97 15.11 -5.30 7.10
C LEU A 97 14.22 -6.29 7.87
N LEU A 98 13.04 -6.60 7.34
CA LEU A 98 12.16 -7.62 7.91
C LEU A 98 12.82 -9.01 7.87
N MET A 99 13.36 -9.41 6.73
CA MET A 99 14.00 -10.72 6.57
C MET A 99 15.23 -10.87 7.49
N GLU A 100 16.10 -9.86 7.55
CA GLU A 100 17.25 -9.86 8.47
C GLU A 100 16.84 -9.98 9.93
N ARG A 101 15.68 -9.41 10.31
CA ARG A 101 15.15 -9.55 11.67
C ARG A 101 14.65 -10.96 11.92
N LEU A 102 13.89 -11.54 10.98
CA LEU A 102 13.37 -12.91 11.09
C LEU A 102 14.50 -13.96 11.14
N GLU A 103 15.61 -13.72 10.46
CA GLU A 103 16.80 -14.60 10.52
C GLU A 103 17.52 -14.51 11.87
N LYS A 104 17.55 -13.33 12.51
CA LYS A 104 18.19 -13.13 13.83
C LYS A 104 17.35 -13.64 15.01
N GLU A 105 16.05 -13.82 14.82
CA GLU A 105 15.13 -14.35 15.82
C GLU A 105 15.12 -15.91 15.85
N GLN A 106 15.90 -16.57 14.97
CA GLN A 106 16.14 -18.02 14.95
C GLN A 106 17.43 -18.41 15.69
#